data_AF-Q0IMU7-F1
#
_entry.id   AF-Q0IMU7-F1
#
_cell.length_a   1.000
_cell.length_b   1.000
_cell.length_c   1.000
_cell.angle_alpha   90.00
_cell.angle_beta   90.00
_cell.angle_gamma   90.00
#
_symmetry.space_group_name_H-M   'P 1'
#
loop_
_entity.id
_entity.type
_entity.pdbx_description
1 polymer ?
#
loop_
_entity_poly.entity_id
_entity_poly.type
_entity_poly.pdbx_seq_one_letter_code
_entity_poly.pdbx_strand_id
1 'polypeptide(L)'
;MLKHMVGRITTKPGGKPEMGEAFVVDQYNRPLPRVRTSRPEPGEGGHRQLPPGTISVAHVHEIIQLYQGKSSNHPGPMSVDKIASKFRVEASVVQNIVQFVSLPQEEHVTKKEEY
;
A
#
# COMPACT_ATOMS: atom_id res chain seq x y z
N MET A 1 54.01 13.72 12.84
CA MET A 1 53.84 15.02 12.15
C MET A 1 52.41 15.12 11.64
N LEU A 2 51.53 15.80 12.37
CA LEU A 2 50.10 15.92 12.06
C LEU A 2 49.87 17.18 11.22
N LYS A 3 49.61 17.03 9.92
CA LYS A 3 49.77 18.14 8.97
C LYS A 3 48.51 18.96 8.69
N HIS A 4 47.32 18.61 9.19
CA HIS A 4 46.08 19.32 8.84
C HIS A 4 45.26 19.65 10.09
N MET A 5 45.42 20.89 10.58
CA MET A 5 44.50 21.49 11.54
C MET A 5 43.69 22.54 10.76
N VAL A 6 42.45 22.20 10.41
CA VAL A 6 41.55 23.07 9.67
C VAL A 6 40.96 24.06 10.67
N GLY A 7 41.19 25.37 10.49
CA GLY A 7 40.67 26.42 11.37
C GLY A 7 41.71 27.18 12.20
N ARG A 8 42.93 27.39 11.71
CA ARG A 8 43.95 28.19 12.42
C ARG A 8 43.71 29.68 12.22
N ILE A 9 43.29 30.38 13.28
CA ILE A 9 43.21 31.85 13.30
C ILE A 9 44.64 32.39 13.33
N THR A 10 45.07 33.05 12.26
CA THR A 10 46.35 33.77 12.23
C THR A 10 46.11 35.25 12.36
N THR A 11 46.44 35.84 13.50
CA THR A 11 46.50 37.29 13.68
C THR A 11 47.94 37.77 13.62
N LYS A 12 48.18 38.93 13.00
CA LYS A 12 49.43 39.67 13.25
C LYS A 12 49.38 40.24 14.67
N PRO A 13 50.51 40.31 15.41
CA PRO A 13 50.51 40.78 16.79
C PRO A 13 50.05 42.25 16.82
N GLY A 14 48.83 42.48 17.30
CA GLY A 14 48.21 43.81 17.41
C GLY A 14 47.09 44.15 16.41
N GLY A 15 46.71 43.26 15.49
CA GLY A 15 45.60 43.49 14.56
C GLY A 15 44.28 42.86 15.03
N LYS A 16 43.13 43.49 14.68
CA LYS A 16 41.80 42.87 14.86
C LYS A 16 41.79 41.49 14.17
N PRO A 17 41.24 40.45 14.80
CA PRO A 17 41.10 39.14 14.17
C PRO A 17 40.08 39.23 13.04
N GLU A 18 40.56 39.21 11.79
CA GLU A 18 39.69 39.07 10.62
C GLU A 18 39.62 37.58 10.26
N MET A 19 38.40 37.05 10.23
CA MET A 19 38.12 35.68 9.83
C MET A 19 38.46 35.56 8.34
N GLY A 20 39.42 34.71 7.97
CA GLY A 20 39.65 34.37 6.57
C GLY A 20 38.36 33.83 5.96
N GLU A 21 37.95 34.41 4.82
CA GLU A 21 36.67 34.15 4.14
C GLU A 21 36.36 32.65 4.12
N ALA A 22 35.41 32.24 4.94
CA ALA A 22 34.88 30.89 4.91
C ALA A 22 34.07 30.77 3.62
N PHE A 23 34.64 30.12 2.60
CA PHE A 23 33.85 29.67 1.46
C PHE A 23 32.83 28.65 1.96
N VAL A 24 31.62 29.13 2.24
CA VAL A 24 30.44 28.30 2.34
C VAL A 24 30.27 27.70 0.96
N VAL A 25 30.53 26.40 0.81
CA VAL A 25 30.24 25.66 -0.41
C VAL A 25 28.73 25.74 -0.60
N ASP A 26 28.29 26.68 -1.42
CA ASP A 26 26.91 27.19 -1.47
C ASP A 26 25.90 26.18 -2.05
N GLN A 27 26.36 25.07 -2.63
CA GLN A 27 25.46 24.06 -3.18
C GLN A 27 25.98 22.64 -2.95
N TYR A 28 25.44 22.00 -1.91
CA TYR A 28 25.56 20.55 -1.71
C TYR A 28 24.72 19.84 -2.77
N ASN A 29 25.35 19.40 -3.87
CA ASN A 29 24.69 18.66 -4.96
C ASN A 29 24.45 17.19 -4.60
N ARG A 30 23.97 16.93 -3.37
CA ARG A 30 23.61 15.58 -2.92
C ARG A 30 22.09 15.45 -2.99
N PRO A 31 21.57 14.40 -3.63
CA PRO A 31 20.14 14.17 -3.64
C PRO A 31 19.66 13.96 -2.20
N LEU A 32 18.62 14.68 -1.80
CA LEU A 32 17.99 14.51 -0.50
C LEU A 32 17.50 13.05 -0.35
N PRO A 33 17.57 12.47 0.87
CA PRO A 33 17.01 11.16 1.13
C PRO A 33 15.53 11.13 0.73
N ARG A 34 15.12 10.06 0.02
CA ARG A 34 13.70 9.88 -0.36
C ARG A 34 12.83 9.90 0.89
N VAL A 35 11.81 10.75 0.89
CA VAL A 35 10.79 10.79 1.95
C VAL A 35 10.06 9.45 1.92
N ARG A 36 10.21 8.65 2.98
CA ARG A 36 9.42 7.43 3.14
C ARG A 36 8.01 7.85 3.54
N THR A 37 7.11 7.95 2.57
CA THR A 37 5.68 8.03 2.87
C THR A 37 5.18 6.62 3.19
N SER A 38 4.42 6.46 4.27
CA SER A 38 3.71 5.21 4.60
C SER A 38 2.45 5.02 3.73
N ARG A 39 2.30 5.79 2.65
CA ARG A 39 1.15 5.67 1.77
C ARG A 39 1.29 4.36 1.02
N PRO A 40 0.39 3.38 1.20
CA PRO A 40 0.33 2.28 0.27
C PRO A 40 0.13 2.89 -1.11
N GLU A 41 0.98 2.53 -2.06
CA GLU A 41 0.81 2.92 -3.45
C GLU A 41 -0.62 2.56 -3.87
N PRO A 42 -1.43 3.51 -4.36
CA PRO A 42 -2.79 3.24 -4.80
C PRO A 42 -2.73 2.42 -6.10
N GLY A 43 -2.46 1.13 -5.97
CA GLY A 43 -2.25 0.20 -7.07
C GLY A 43 -2.08 -1.26 -6.63
N GLU A 44 -1.58 -1.52 -5.41
CA GLU A 44 -1.28 -2.89 -4.96
C GLU A 44 -2.43 -3.59 -4.21
N GLY A 45 -3.60 -2.96 -4.10
CA GLY A 45 -4.78 -3.53 -3.44
C GLY A 45 -5.66 -4.44 -4.31
N GLY A 46 -5.21 -4.87 -5.49
CA GLY A 46 -6.04 -5.72 -6.36
C GLY A 46 -5.47 -6.14 -7.71
N HIS A 47 -4.41 -5.50 -8.22
CA HIS A 47 -3.86 -5.77 -9.56
C HIS A 47 -2.55 -6.56 -9.59
N ARG A 48 -2.06 -7.06 -8.45
CA ARG A 48 -0.98 -8.05 -8.49
C ARG A 48 -1.59 -9.36 -8.98
N GLN A 49 -1.16 -9.81 -10.16
CA GLN A 49 -1.54 -11.13 -10.68
C GLN A 49 -1.13 -12.17 -9.64
N LEU A 50 -2.13 -12.75 -8.97
CA LEU A 50 -1.89 -13.77 -7.96
C LEU A 50 -1.42 -15.05 -8.66
N PRO A 51 -0.54 -15.84 -8.02
CA PRO A 51 -0.19 -17.14 -8.54
C PRO A 51 -1.47 -18.00 -8.69
N PRO A 52 -1.51 -18.86 -9.72
CA PRO A 52 -2.66 -19.73 -9.95
C PRO A 52 -2.95 -20.58 -8.70
N GLY A 53 -4.22 -20.68 -8.32
CA GLY A 53 -4.66 -21.40 -7.12
C GLY A 53 -4.75 -20.55 -5.84
N THR A 54 -4.51 -19.23 -5.92
CA THR A 54 -4.71 -18.30 -4.80
C THR A 54 -6.04 -17.56 -4.89
N ILE A 55 -6.73 -17.40 -3.76
CA ILE A 55 -7.98 -16.64 -3.66
C ILE A 55 -7.68 -15.18 -3.30
N SER A 56 -8.26 -14.23 -4.04
CA SER A 56 -8.23 -12.79 -3.73
C SER A 56 -9.44 -12.38 -2.89
N VAL A 57 -9.41 -11.20 -2.26
CA VAL A 57 -10.57 -10.65 -1.55
C VAL A 57 -11.78 -10.48 -2.48
N ALA A 58 -11.55 -10.08 -3.74
CA ALA A 58 -12.61 -10.00 -4.74
C ALA A 58 -13.23 -11.36 -5.07
N HIS A 59 -12.41 -12.43 -5.11
CA HIS A 59 -12.91 -13.80 -5.30
C HIS A 59 -13.73 -14.26 -4.08
N VAL A 60 -13.31 -13.95 -2.86
CA VAL A 60 -14.09 -14.25 -1.64
C VAL A 60 -15.47 -13.60 -1.72
N HIS A 61 -15.51 -12.32 -2.13
CA HIS A 61 -16.76 -11.59 -2.31
C HIS A 61 -17.67 -12.26 -3.35
N GLU A 62 -17.13 -12.62 -4.51
CA GLU A 62 -17.89 -13.31 -5.57
C GLU A 62 -18.39 -14.69 -5.11
N ILE A 63 -17.57 -15.46 -4.38
CA ILE A 63 -17.96 -16.76 -3.80
C ILE A 63 -19.20 -16.60 -2.92
N ILE A 64 -19.22 -15.61 -2.03
CA ILE A 64 -20.35 -15.38 -1.12
C ILE A 64 -21.59 -14.95 -1.92
N GLN A 65 -21.44 -14.08 -2.91
CA GLN A 65 -22.54 -13.67 -3.79
C GLN A 65 -23.12 -14.83 -4.60
N LEU A 66 -22.28 -15.72 -5.12
CA LEU A 66 -22.70 -16.93 -5.84
C LEU A 66 -23.43 -17.90 -4.92
N TYR A 67 -22.95 -18.08 -3.69
CA TYR A 67 -23.61 -18.93 -2.70
C TYR A 67 -24.98 -18.37 -2.31
N GLN A 68 -25.09 -17.05 -2.13
CA GLN A 68 -26.36 -16.37 -1.81
C GLN A 68 -27.30 -16.21 -3.03
N GLY A 69 -26.82 -16.48 -4.25
CA GLY A 69 -27.56 -16.26 -5.49
C GLY A 69 -27.76 -14.79 -5.88
N LYS A 70 -26.93 -13.90 -5.31
CA LYS A 70 -26.91 -12.44 -5.62
C LYS A 70 -25.86 -12.08 -6.68
N SER A 71 -25.16 -13.06 -7.23
CA SER A 71 -24.15 -12.82 -8.25
C SER A 71 -24.79 -12.32 -9.55
N SER A 72 -24.16 -11.33 -10.18
CA SER A 72 -24.55 -10.85 -11.51
C SER A 72 -24.30 -11.88 -12.61
N ASN A 73 -23.34 -12.79 -12.41
CA ASN A 73 -22.89 -13.75 -13.42
C ASN A 73 -23.72 -15.03 -13.48
N HIS A 74 -24.48 -15.36 -12.43
CA HIS A 74 -25.28 -16.59 -12.38
C HIS A 74 -26.59 -16.36 -11.64
N PRO A 75 -27.75 -16.65 -12.26
CA PRO A 75 -29.03 -16.55 -11.58
C PRO A 75 -29.20 -17.71 -10.59
N GLY A 76 -29.36 -17.36 -9.31
CA GLY A 76 -29.70 -18.28 -8.24
C GLY A 76 -28.50 -18.82 -7.44
N PRO A 77 -28.77 -19.47 -6.30
CA PRO A 77 -27.73 -19.97 -5.40
C PRO A 77 -26.97 -21.15 -6.02
N MET A 78 -25.64 -21.10 -5.93
CA MET A 78 -24.75 -22.15 -6.43
C MET A 78 -24.26 -23.05 -5.28
N SER A 79 -24.15 -24.37 -5.53
CA SER A 79 -23.61 -25.31 -4.54
C SER A 79 -22.10 -25.14 -4.34
N VAL A 80 -21.63 -25.50 -3.15
CA VAL A 80 -20.23 -25.40 -2.74
C VAL A 80 -19.28 -26.09 -3.73
N ASP A 81 -19.62 -27.30 -4.19
CA ASP A 81 -18.80 -28.08 -5.13
C ASP A 81 -18.66 -27.41 -6.51
N LYS A 82 -19.74 -26.77 -6.98
CA LYS A 82 -19.74 -26.04 -8.26
C LYS A 82 -18.88 -24.77 -8.15
N ILE A 83 -18.97 -24.07 -7.03
CA ILE A 83 -18.15 -22.89 -6.74
C ILE A 83 -16.66 -23.28 -6.66
N ALA A 84 -16.35 -24.36 -5.93
CA ALA A 84 -15.00 -24.90 -5.81
C ALA A 84 -14.39 -25.22 -7.18
N SER A 85 -15.16 -25.85 -8.06
CA SER A 85 -14.75 -26.17 -9.42
C SER A 85 -14.49 -24.91 -10.28
N LYS A 86 -15.32 -23.87 -10.13
CA LYS A 86 -15.18 -22.59 -10.87
C LYS A 86 -13.87 -21.88 -10.53
N PHE A 87 -13.52 -21.83 -9.24
CA PHE A 87 -12.33 -21.14 -8.74
C PHE A 87 -11.10 -22.05 -8.64
N ARG A 88 -11.22 -23.34 -8.98
CA ARG A 88 -10.17 -24.37 -8.87
C ARG A 88 -9.58 -24.45 -7.47
N VAL A 89 -10.47 -24.48 -6.48
CA VAL A 89 -10.12 -24.57 -5.05
C VAL A 89 -10.79 -25.79 -4.44
N GLU A 90 -10.29 -26.21 -3.29
CA GLU A 90 -10.90 -27.29 -2.52
C GLU A 90 -12.26 -26.86 -1.93
N ALA A 91 -13.22 -27.78 -1.86
CA ALA A 91 -14.54 -27.53 -1.31
C ALA A 91 -14.51 -27.09 0.17
N SER A 92 -13.53 -27.60 0.94
CA SER A 92 -13.31 -27.23 2.34
C SER A 92 -13.03 -25.73 2.52
N VAL A 93 -12.29 -25.12 1.58
CA VAL A 93 -11.99 -23.68 1.59
C VAL A 93 -13.25 -22.87 1.35
N VAL A 94 -14.06 -23.27 0.38
CA VAL A 94 -15.33 -22.59 0.07
C VAL A 94 -16.31 -22.70 1.24
N GLN A 95 -16.38 -23.88 1.87
CA GLN A 95 -17.21 -24.09 3.05
C GLN A 95 -16.76 -23.21 4.23
N ASN A 96 -15.46 -23.11 4.48
CA ASN A 96 -14.90 -22.22 5.50
C ASN A 96 -15.22 -20.75 5.21
N ILE A 97 -15.10 -20.32 3.95
CA ILE A 97 -15.45 -18.94 3.56
C ILE A 97 -16.92 -18.66 3.89
N VAL A 98 -17.83 -19.54 3.48
CA VAL A 98 -19.27 -19.36 3.72
C VAL A 98 -19.61 -19.38 5.21
N GLN A 99 -18.91 -20.20 6.01
CA GLN A 99 -19.16 -20.34 7.44
C GLN A 99 -18.61 -19.18 8.27
N PHE A 100 -17.44 -18.65 7.91
CA PHE A 100 -16.71 -17.68 8.74
C PHE A 100 -16.73 -16.26 8.18
N VAL A 101 -17.09 -16.05 6.91
CA VAL A 101 -17.09 -14.74 6.28
C VAL A 101 -18.53 -14.30 5.99
N SER A 102 -18.91 -13.16 6.57
CA SER A 102 -20.16 -12.48 6.26
C SER A 102 -19.88 -11.18 5.52
N LEU A 103 -20.68 -10.90 4.48
CA LEU A 103 -20.66 -9.58 3.86
C LEU A 103 -21.40 -8.59 4.79
N PRO A 104 -20.88 -7.36 4.97
CA PRO A 104 -21.67 -6.30 5.57
C PRO A 104 -22.93 -6.09 4.75
N GLN A 105 -24.04 -5.76 5.40
CA GLN A 105 -25.27 -5.43 4.68
C GLN A 105 -24.97 -4.21 3.80
N GLU A 106 -25.34 -4.28 2.52
CA GLU A 106 -25.35 -3.10 1.68
C GLU A 106 -26.35 -2.14 2.30
N GLU A 107 -25.85 -1.12 3.01
CA GLU A 107 -26.69 0.00 3.43
C GLU A 107 -27.31 0.56 2.15
N HIS A 108 -28.62 0.42 2.01
CA HIS A 108 -29.38 1.16 1.04
C HIS A 108 -29.21 2.63 1.39
N VAL A 109 -28.18 3.27 0.84
CA VAL A 109 -28.03 4.72 0.88
C VAL A 109 -29.18 5.25 0.04
N THR A 110 -30.34 5.39 0.67
CA THR A 110 -31.43 6.21 0.16
C THR A 110 -30.85 7.60 0.05
N LYS A 111 -30.34 7.94 -1.13
CA LYS A 111 -30.17 9.33 -1.54
C LYS A 111 -31.56 9.93 -1.41
N LYS A 112 -31.80 10.62 -0.31
CA LYS A 112 -32.90 11.57 -0.22
C LYS A 112 -32.54 12.64 -1.26
N GLU A 113 -33.22 12.58 -2.39
CA GLU A 113 -33.28 13.69 -3.32
C GLU A 113 -33.92 14.85 -2.56
N GLU A 114 -33.11 15.83 -2.18
CA GLU A 114 -33.60 17.12 -1.72
C GLU A 114 -34.27 17.81 -2.91
N TYR A 115 -35.60 17.96 -2.83
CA TYR A 115 -36.43 18.79 -3.70
C TYR A 115 -36.60 20.18 -3.08
#